data_AF-A0A6A8ANQ7-F1
#
_entry.id   AF-A0A6A8ANQ7-F1
#
_cell.length_a   1.000
_cell.length_b   1.000
_cell.length_c   1.000
_cell.angle_alpha   90.00
_cell.angle_beta   90.00
_cell.angle_gamma   90.00
#
_symmetry.space_group_name_H-M   'P 1'
#
loop_
_entity.id
_entity.type
_entity.pdbx_description
1 polymer ?
#
loop_
_entity_poly.entity_id
_entity_poly.type
_entity_poly.pdbx_seq_one_letter_code
_entity_poly.pdbx_strand_id
1 'polypeptide(L)'
;MLENWNVLAVGEKNTEGELFPIDDAFFVSPDNLIEILKRRIERYIDEIEPGDTFGFRVERRGMKEDISSQKVEREVGGYFYDLVEKIHGRKPKVNLKNPDKLIAIEIVGNRCGIGFITKEMREKYSVIKVK
;
A
#
# COMPACT_ATOMS: atom_id res chain seq x y z
N MET A 1 8.38 0.22 23.39
CA MET A 1 8.14 -1.18 23.00
C MET A 1 7.97 -1.17 21.48
N LEU A 2 9.03 -1.48 20.74
CA LEU A 2 9.07 -1.51 19.28
C LEU A 2 9.72 -2.84 18.90
N GLU A 3 8.97 -3.92 18.98
CA GLU A 3 9.48 -5.25 18.66
C GLU A 3 8.64 -5.87 17.53
N ASN A 4 9.37 -6.34 16.51
CA ASN A 4 8.95 -7.17 15.39
C ASN A 4 8.45 -6.46 14.12
N TRP A 5 9.37 -5.80 13.41
CA TRP A 5 9.21 -5.57 11.98
C TRP A 5 9.77 -6.77 11.20
N ASN A 6 8.89 -7.64 10.72
CA ASN A 6 9.23 -8.62 9.69
C ASN A 6 9.35 -7.88 8.35
N VAL A 7 10.47 -7.19 8.12
CA VAL A 7 10.77 -6.62 6.79
C VAL A 7 11.13 -7.77 5.85
N LEU A 8 10.12 -8.32 5.15
CA LEU A 8 10.39 -9.15 3.98
C LEU A 8 10.81 -8.19 2.86
N ALA A 9 12.11 -7.97 2.70
CA ALA A 9 12.65 -7.37 1.50
C ALA A 9 12.43 -8.35 0.34
N VAL A 10 11.42 -8.12 -0.50
CA VAL A 10 11.34 -8.77 -1.83
C VAL A 10 12.34 -8.05 -2.74
N GLY A 11 13.63 -8.27 -2.45
CA GLY A 11 14.74 -7.86 -3.29
C GLY A 11 15.01 -8.91 -4.35
N GLU A 12 14.10 -9.13 -5.30
CA GLU A 12 14.54 -9.72 -6.58
C GLU A 12 15.26 -8.63 -7.38
N LYS A 13 16.57 -8.50 -7.07
CA LYS A 13 17.59 -7.73 -7.81
C LYS A 13 17.08 -6.43 -8.46
N ASN A 14 16.93 -5.37 -7.66
CA ASN A 14 17.25 -4.05 -8.18
C ASN A 14 18.70 -3.76 -7.82
N THR A 15 19.50 -3.42 -8.81
CA THR A 15 20.95 -3.22 -8.71
C THR A 15 21.35 -1.98 -7.89
N GLU A 16 20.43 -1.33 -7.16
CA GLU A 16 20.66 -0.13 -6.35
C GLU A 16 19.74 -0.17 -5.11
N GLY A 17 20.25 0.21 -3.93
CA GLY A 17 19.72 -0.08 -2.59
C GLY A 17 18.38 0.56 -2.18
N GLU A 18 17.31 0.33 -2.93
CA GLU A 18 15.93 0.73 -2.58
C GLU A 18 15.27 -0.34 -1.69
N LEU A 19 14.59 0.09 -0.61
CA LEU A 19 13.89 -0.80 0.33
C LEU A 19 12.40 -0.47 0.40
N PHE A 20 11.58 -1.49 0.18
CA PHE A 20 10.13 -1.41 0.30
C PHE A 20 9.69 -2.15 1.59
N PRO A 21 9.21 -1.45 2.63
CA PRO A 21 8.71 -2.12 3.82
C PRO A 21 7.42 -2.85 3.50
N ILE A 22 7.38 -4.16 3.77
CA ILE A 22 6.22 -5.01 3.56
C ILE A 22 5.72 -5.51 4.93
N ASP A 23 4.46 -5.22 5.23
CA ASP A 23 3.79 -5.62 6.46
C ASP A 23 2.84 -6.82 6.25
N ASP A 24 2.50 -7.12 4.98
CA ASP A 24 1.73 -8.29 4.57
C ASP A 24 2.15 -8.74 3.17
N ALA A 25 2.30 -10.05 2.98
CA ALA A 25 2.68 -10.65 1.70
C ALA A 25 1.85 -11.92 1.41
N PHE A 26 1.36 -12.05 0.18
CA PHE A 26 0.47 -13.13 -0.21
C PHE A 26 0.50 -13.40 -1.71
N PHE A 27 -0.08 -14.53 -2.13
CA PHE A 27 -0.24 -14.88 -3.52
C PHE A 27 -1.57 -14.38 -4.09
N VAL A 28 -1.56 -13.99 -5.36
CA VAL A 28 -2.71 -13.43 -6.10
C VAL A 28 -2.71 -13.92 -7.55
N SER A 29 -3.89 -13.88 -8.18
CA SER A 29 -4.08 -13.92 -9.62
C SER A 29 -4.76 -12.62 -10.08
N PRO A 30 -4.78 -12.30 -11.40
CA PRO A 30 -5.52 -11.13 -11.88
C PRO A 30 -6.98 -11.12 -11.44
N ASP A 31 -7.63 -12.28 -11.46
CA ASP A 31 -9.07 -12.43 -11.22
C ASP A 31 -9.46 -12.14 -9.77
N ASN A 32 -8.58 -12.43 -8.80
CA ASN A 32 -8.88 -12.28 -7.37
C ASN A 32 -8.15 -11.10 -6.70
N LEU A 33 -7.25 -10.42 -7.43
CA LEU A 33 -6.37 -9.39 -6.89
C LEU A 33 -7.14 -8.32 -6.11
N ILE A 34 -8.15 -7.71 -6.72
CA ILE A 34 -8.88 -6.58 -6.12
C ILE A 34 -9.63 -7.01 -4.86
N GLU A 35 -10.28 -8.17 -4.89
CA GLU A 35 -11.03 -8.69 -3.74
C GLU A 35 -10.10 -8.99 -2.56
N ILE A 36 -8.97 -9.65 -2.82
CA ILE A 36 -7.98 -9.94 -1.78
C ILE A 36 -7.39 -8.64 -1.24
N LEU A 37 -7.01 -7.69 -2.10
CA LEU A 37 -6.46 -6.41 -1.67
C LEU A 37 -7.44 -5.68 -0.74
N LYS A 38 -8.71 -5.54 -1.14
CA LYS A 38 -9.75 -4.88 -0.32
C LYS A 38 -9.80 -5.45 1.09
N ARG A 39 -9.87 -6.78 1.22
CA ARG A 39 -9.88 -7.46 2.53
C ARG A 39 -8.61 -7.22 3.34
N ARG A 40 -7.44 -7.25 2.71
CA ARG A 40 -6.15 -7.12 3.41
C ARG A 40 -5.91 -5.71 3.93
N ILE A 41 -6.36 -4.69 3.20
CA ILE A 41 -6.15 -3.30 3.59
C ILE A 41 -7.07 -2.83 4.72
N GLU A 42 -8.15 -3.55 5.02
CA GLU A 42 -9.07 -3.21 6.13
C GLU A 42 -8.32 -3.08 7.46
N ARG A 43 -7.21 -3.80 7.63
CA ARG A 43 -6.39 -3.72 8.85
C ARG A 43 -5.79 -2.34 9.14
N TYR A 44 -5.76 -1.43 8.16
CA TYR A 44 -5.16 -0.10 8.29
C TYR A 44 -6.19 1.01 8.57
N ILE A 45 -7.48 0.68 8.72
CA ILE A 45 -8.55 1.67 8.90
C ILE A 45 -8.30 2.56 10.13
N ASP A 46 -7.89 1.95 11.24
CA ASP A 46 -7.68 2.65 12.51
C ASP A 46 -6.38 3.47 12.54
N GLU A 47 -5.52 3.32 11.53
CA GLU A 47 -4.27 4.08 11.39
C GLU A 47 -4.48 5.47 10.75
N ILE A 48 -5.70 5.80 10.31
CA ILE A 48 -6.03 7.06 9.64
C ILE A 48 -6.68 8.04 10.63
N GLU A 49 -5.89 8.92 11.23
CA GLU A 49 -6.33 9.82 12.29
C GLU A 49 -7.14 11.04 11.80
N PRO A 50 -7.84 11.75 12.71
CA PRO A 50 -8.42 13.07 12.43
C PRO A 50 -7.37 14.08 11.98
N GLY A 51 -7.34 14.33 10.67
CA GLY A 51 -6.47 15.35 10.08
C GLY A 51 -5.54 14.80 9.02
N ASP A 52 -5.20 13.50 9.11
CA ASP A 52 -4.33 12.80 8.19
C ASP A 52 -4.85 12.85 6.75
N THR A 53 -3.90 12.95 5.83
CA THR A 53 -4.10 12.60 4.43
C THR A 53 -3.60 11.19 4.17
N PHE A 54 -4.32 10.41 3.36
CA PHE A 54 -3.84 9.11 2.88
C PHE A 54 -3.73 9.05 1.36
N GLY A 55 -2.95 8.08 0.88
CA GLY A 55 -2.81 7.78 -0.54
C GLY A 55 -2.59 6.29 -0.77
N PHE A 56 -2.90 5.86 -1.99
CA PHE A 56 -2.64 4.50 -2.49
C PHE A 56 -1.65 4.56 -3.63
N ARG A 57 -0.72 3.59 -3.66
CA ARG A 57 0.17 3.40 -4.80
C ARG A 57 0.31 1.93 -5.15
N VAL A 58 0.24 1.62 -6.44
CA VAL A 58 0.41 0.26 -6.95
C VAL A 58 1.57 0.20 -7.94
N GLU A 59 2.66 -0.42 -7.50
CA GLU A 59 3.79 -0.76 -8.36
C GLU A 59 3.69 -2.21 -8.82
N ARG A 60 3.97 -2.43 -10.11
CA ARG A 60 3.89 -3.76 -10.73
C ARG A 60 5.17 -4.07 -11.46
N ARG A 61 5.78 -5.19 -11.11
CA ARG A 61 6.94 -5.79 -11.78
C ARG A 61 6.49 -7.04 -12.53
N GLY A 62 5.81 -6.82 -13.65
CA GLY A 62 5.19 -7.87 -14.47
C GLY A 62 3.68 -7.68 -14.66
N MET A 63 3.02 -8.66 -15.30
CA MET A 63 1.55 -8.72 -15.47
C MET A 63 0.91 -7.44 -16.03
N LYS A 64 1.58 -6.78 -16.99
CA LYS A 64 1.16 -5.49 -17.53
C LYS A 64 -0.09 -5.55 -18.40
N GLU A 65 -0.32 -6.69 -19.04
CA GLU A 65 -1.50 -6.91 -19.88
C GLU A 65 -2.75 -7.22 -19.04
N ASP A 66 -2.57 -7.84 -17.86
CA ASP A 66 -3.68 -8.34 -17.04
C ASP A 66 -4.10 -7.38 -15.93
N ILE A 67 -3.18 -6.55 -15.43
CA ILE A 67 -3.40 -5.69 -14.25
C ILE A 67 -3.11 -4.24 -14.58
N SER A 68 -4.11 -3.37 -14.43
CA SER A 68 -3.96 -1.92 -14.48
C SER A 68 -3.75 -1.34 -13.08
N SER A 69 -2.57 -0.75 -12.82
CA SER A 69 -2.28 -0.08 -11.53
C SER A 69 -3.34 0.97 -11.20
N GLN A 70 -3.70 1.80 -12.17
CA GLN A 70 -4.69 2.86 -11.97
C GLN A 70 -6.08 2.31 -11.61
N LYS A 71 -6.47 1.19 -12.24
CA LYS A 71 -7.74 0.51 -11.90
C LYS A 71 -7.69 -0.02 -10.46
N VAL A 72 -6.61 -0.67 -10.08
CA VAL A 72 -6.42 -1.20 -8.72
C VAL A 72 -6.41 -0.06 -7.70
N GLU A 73 -5.63 1.00 -7.91
CA GLU A 73 -5.59 2.18 -7.04
C GLU A 73 -6.97 2.79 -6.85
N ARG A 74 -7.74 2.96 -7.95
CA ARG A 74 -9.09 3.51 -7.89
C ARG A 74 -10.06 2.61 -7.13
N GLU A 75 -10.09 1.31 -7.43
CA GLU A 75 -11.07 0.40 -6.84
C GLU A 75 -10.77 0.06 -5.38
N VAL A 76 -9.50 -0.15 -5.05
CA VAL A 76 -9.05 -0.49 -3.71
C VAL A 76 -9.02 0.75 -2.82
N GLY A 77 -8.48 1.86 -3.34
CA GLY A 77 -8.45 3.14 -2.61
C GLY A 77 -9.84 3.74 -2.39
N GLY A 78 -10.73 3.62 -3.38
CA GLY A 78 -12.13 4.04 -3.22
C GLY A 78 -12.88 3.22 -2.18
N TYR A 79 -12.70 1.90 -2.19
CA TYR A 79 -13.26 1.03 -1.16
C TYR A 79 -12.76 1.41 0.25
N PHE A 80 -11.46 1.66 0.40
CA PHE A 80 -10.89 2.08 1.68
C PHE A 80 -11.44 3.41 2.15
N TYR A 81 -11.59 4.38 1.24
CA TYR A 81 -12.19 5.68 1.52
C TYR A 81 -13.59 5.50 2.13
N ASP A 82 -14.46 4.76 1.44
CA ASP A 82 -15.84 4.53 1.86
C ASP A 82 -15.90 3.82 3.21
N LEU A 83 -14.98 2.87 3.43
CA LEU A 83 -14.90 2.11 4.66
C LEU A 83 -14.47 2.95 5.86
N VAL A 84 -13.46 3.82 5.67
CA VAL A 84 -13.02 4.78 6.68
C VAL A 84 -14.14 5.78 7.00
N GLU A 85 -14.85 6.28 6.00
CA GLU A 85 -16.02 7.16 6.21
C GLU A 85 -17.11 6.45 7.01
N LYS A 86 -17.42 5.20 6.66
CA LYS A 86 -18.44 4.40 7.33
C LYS A 86 -18.11 4.10 8.79
N ILE A 87 -16.86 3.78 9.11
CA ILE A 87 -16.45 3.37 10.46
C ILE A 87 -16.24 4.57 11.37
N HIS A 88 -15.53 5.60 10.89
CA HIS A 88 -15.18 6.78 11.71
C HIS A 88 -16.20 7.93 11.62
N GLY A 89 -17.22 7.79 10.77
CA GLY A 89 -18.27 8.80 10.59
C GLY A 89 -17.77 10.11 9.97
N ARG A 90 -16.60 10.09 9.31
CA ARG A 90 -15.98 11.27 8.72
C ARG A 90 -15.26 10.93 7.42
N LYS A 91 -15.34 11.84 6.45
CA LYS A 91 -14.60 11.73 5.19
C LYS A 91 -13.09 11.81 5.45
N PRO A 92 -12.29 10.80 5.07
CA PRO A 92 -10.85 10.92 5.14
C PRO A 92 -10.35 11.88 4.06
N LYS A 93 -9.16 12.46 4.26
CA LYS A 93 -8.54 13.35 3.28
C LYS A 93 -7.62 12.54 2.37
N VAL A 94 -7.66 12.81 1.07
CA VAL A 94 -6.80 12.12 0.09
C VAL A 94 -5.72 13.09 -0.39
N ASN A 95 -4.47 12.63 -0.44
CA ASN A 95 -3.36 13.33 -1.08
C ASN A 95 -2.54 12.35 -1.92
N LEU A 96 -2.67 12.46 -3.24
CA LEU A 96 -2.01 11.54 -4.18
C LEU A 96 -0.53 11.86 -4.43
N LYS A 97 -0.02 12.99 -3.92
CA LYS A 97 1.36 13.43 -4.16
C LYS A 97 2.26 13.20 -2.97
N ASN A 98 1.83 13.58 -1.78
CA ASN A 98 2.62 13.41 -0.55
C ASN A 98 1.70 13.21 0.67
N PRO A 99 1.08 12.02 0.80
CA PRO A 99 0.16 11.73 1.89
C PRO A 99 0.87 11.55 3.24
N ASP A 100 0.18 11.78 4.35
CA ASP A 100 0.72 11.47 5.69
C ASP A 100 0.83 9.96 5.91
N LYS A 101 -0.12 9.19 5.36
CA LYS A 101 -0.15 7.72 5.39
C LYS A 101 -0.25 7.16 3.97
N LEU A 102 0.70 6.33 3.56
CA LEU A 102 0.72 5.72 2.23
C LEU A 102 0.53 4.21 2.34
N ILE A 103 -0.53 3.69 1.71
CA ILE A 103 -0.68 2.25 1.50
C ILE A 103 -0.07 1.94 0.14
N ALA A 104 1.13 1.39 0.16
CA ALA A 104 1.86 1.02 -1.04
C ALA A 104 1.70 -0.48 -1.30
N ILE A 105 1.48 -0.85 -2.55
CA ILE A 105 1.23 -2.21 -2.99
C ILE A 105 2.27 -2.53 -4.06
N GLU A 106 2.99 -3.63 -3.89
CA GLU A 106 3.95 -4.12 -4.87
C GLU A 106 3.54 -5.50 -5.37
N ILE A 107 3.43 -5.66 -6.69
CA ILE A 107 3.06 -6.92 -7.34
C ILE A 107 4.24 -7.41 -8.17
N VAL A 108 4.78 -8.58 -7.82
CA VAL A 108 5.91 -9.23 -8.51
C VAL A 108 5.51 -10.65 -8.90
N GLY A 109 5.30 -10.90 -10.19
CA GLY A 109 4.67 -12.14 -10.64
C GLY A 109 3.33 -12.35 -9.93
N ASN A 110 3.10 -13.55 -9.37
CA ASN A 110 1.89 -13.87 -8.61
C ASN A 110 1.97 -13.52 -7.11
N ARG A 111 2.98 -12.75 -6.68
CA ARG A 111 3.15 -12.30 -5.29
C ARG A 111 2.76 -10.84 -5.17
N CYS A 112 2.03 -10.52 -4.10
CA CYS A 112 1.64 -9.18 -3.73
C CYS A 112 2.14 -8.87 -2.32
N GLY A 113 2.81 -7.73 -2.16
CA GLY A 113 3.17 -7.14 -0.88
C GLY A 113 2.38 -5.87 -0.63
N ILE A 114 2.05 -5.60 0.63
CA ILE A 114 1.46 -4.33 1.09
C ILE A 114 2.38 -3.74 2.16
N GLY A 115 2.69 -2.45 2.02
CA GLY A 115 3.39 -1.66 3.02
C GLY A 115 2.56 -0.47 3.47
N PHE A 116 2.48 -0.25 4.78
CA PHE A 116 1.94 0.96 5.38
C PHE A 116 3.08 1.91 5.74
N ILE A 117 3.20 2.99 4.97
CA ILE A 117 4.36 3.88 5.01
C ILE A 117 3.92 5.27 5.47
N THR A 118 4.36 5.67 6.66
CA THR A 118 4.10 7.03 7.14
C THR A 118 5.05 8.04 6.48
N LYS A 119 4.64 9.31 6.46
CA LYS A 119 5.48 10.42 6.03
C LYS A 119 6.78 10.50 6.84
N GLU A 120 6.70 10.31 8.15
CA GLU A 120 7.88 10.24 9.04
C GLU A 120 8.87 9.15 8.60
N MET A 121 8.38 7.95 8.25
CA MET A 121 9.24 6.87 7.75
C MET A 121 9.97 7.28 6.47
N ARG A 122 9.28 7.94 5.52
CA ARG A 122 9.89 8.40 4.26
C ARG A 122 10.89 9.55 4.47
N GLU A 123 10.66 10.39 5.46
CA GLU A 123 11.58 11.48 5.83
C GLU A 123 12.82 10.95 6.57
N LYS A 124 12.64 9.93 7.42
CA LYS A 124 13.71 9.32 8.20
C LYS A 124 14.61 8.40 7.38
N TYR A 125 14.04 7.64 6.44
CA TYR A 125 14.76 6.63 5.67
C TYR A 125 14.75 6.98 4.19
N SER A 126 15.86 7.54 3.71
CA SER A 126 16.04 7.91 2.29
C SER A 126 16.01 6.72 1.32
N VAL A 127 16.17 5.50 1.83
CA VAL A 127 16.08 4.24 1.06
C VAL A 127 14.64 3.83 0.73
N ILE A 128 13.65 4.39 1.43
CA ILE A 128 12.23 4.12 1.13
C ILE A 128 11.84 4.98 -0.07
N LYS A 129 11.68 4.35 -1.22
CA LYS A 129 11.14 4.99 -2.43
C LYS A 129 9.88 4.26 -2.88
N VAL A 130 8.84 5.06 -3.11
CA VAL A 130 7.60 4.64 -3.76
C VAL A 130 7.44 5.55 -4.97
N LYS A 131 7.48 4.96 -6.17
CA LYS A 131 7.44 5.66 -7.46
C LYS A 131 6.04 6.10 -7.84
#